data_AF-A0A291DN84-F1
#
_entry.id   AF-A0A291DN84-F1
#
_cell.length_a   1.000
_cell.length_b   1.000
_cell.length_c   1.000
_cell.angle_alpha   90.00
_cell.angle_beta   90.00
_cell.angle_gamma   90.00
#
_symmetry.space_group_name_H-M   'P 1'
#
loop_
_entity.id
_entity.type
_entity.pdbx_description
1 polymer ?
#
loop_
_entity_poly.entity_id
_entity_poly.type
_entity_poly.pdbx_seq_one_letter_code
_entity_poly.pdbx_strand_id
1 'polypeptide(L)'
;MTNQLIIQDHHFKKGELSSITTAYIDQYPVVYILYNRNEKKRPVAYIGQTVQVNKRLKQHLNNSKRREIKEVLLIGHEKFNQSATYNIETNLINHFIGDEQFQLQNVSQTRQVQMHQYYEKEYYDEVVFQELWEELQRRQLAKHSIDTIRNKDIYKLSPFKELTPEQLDIKLEIIEYCKQAIQQDETQKVLMIEGEAGTGKSVLLASLYNTLQDYTKSEPVLKGTDNYLLVNHSEMLKTYHTMAESLPNLKKNHMLKPTSFINKTDNQKLHPDIVIVDEAHLLLTKKDSYNSFHYENQLEEIIKRAKITICIFDPKQVLKIKSYWDQDKLDQFQKRYNASRFELKDQLRMKSSPQIIQWINDIVEKRVTPIPESTASFELQIMETHDALKNKIFSLDKKEGLSRIISTFDYVHKKDGASYLVDPGGINLPWNTTDTKRTWAERPDTISEVGSIYTVQGFDLNNVGVVIGPSVDYDLETDQLVIDIDKYEDKGAFTGRDDMNQELTKKAKESIILNSLNVLMKRAIKGLYIYAINPNLRQKLLTLQNERSQSNHAKPTLFNGTDQ
;
A
#
# COMPACT_ATOMS: atom_id res chain seq x y z
N MET A 1 -31.82 13.28 25.84
CA MET A 1 -30.39 13.56 26.08
C MET A 1 -29.74 13.55 24.70
N THR A 2 -28.95 14.57 24.38
CA THR A 2 -28.40 14.77 23.04
C THR A 2 -27.17 13.89 22.86
N ASN A 3 -27.27 12.93 21.94
CA ASN A 3 -26.24 12.00 21.46
C ASN A 3 -25.14 12.75 20.69
N GLN A 4 -24.58 13.81 21.29
CA GLN A 4 -23.72 14.79 20.65
C GLN A 4 -22.28 14.68 21.15
N LEU A 5 -21.36 14.93 20.23
CA LEU A 5 -19.94 15.03 20.51
C LEU A 5 -19.64 16.24 21.43
N ILE A 6 -18.88 16.01 22.49
CA ILE A 6 -18.47 17.06 23.44
C ILE A 6 -16.99 17.33 23.21
N ILE A 7 -16.66 18.54 22.76
CA ILE A 7 -15.27 18.97 22.57
C ILE A 7 -14.94 20.15 23.48
N GLN A 8 -13.81 20.05 24.20
CA GLN A 8 -13.32 21.12 25.07
C GLN A 8 -11.85 21.44 24.83
N ASP A 9 -11.53 22.72 24.68
CA ASP A 9 -10.15 23.22 24.62
C ASP A 9 -9.65 23.61 26.01
N HIS A 10 -8.43 23.20 26.33
CA HIS A 10 -7.73 23.65 27.53
C HIS A 10 -6.26 23.96 27.20
N HIS A 11 -5.63 24.83 27.98
CA HIS A 11 -4.20 25.01 27.90
C HIS A 11 -3.46 23.89 28.63
N PHE A 12 -2.39 23.41 28.01
CA PHE A 12 -1.56 22.32 28.53
C PHE A 12 -0.47 22.85 29.48
N LYS A 13 -0.87 23.31 30.67
CA LYS A 13 0.04 23.85 31.71
C LYS A 13 -0.23 23.25 33.08
N LYS A 14 0.82 23.11 33.91
CA LYS A 14 0.79 22.46 35.24
C LYS A 14 -0.29 23.00 36.21
N GLY A 15 -0.71 24.26 36.10
CA GLY A 15 -1.68 24.90 37.00
C GLY A 15 -3.14 24.96 36.51
N GLU A 16 -3.40 24.74 35.22
CA GLU A 16 -4.74 24.90 34.62
C GLU A 16 -5.49 23.56 34.49
N LEU A 17 -4.80 22.43 34.72
CA LEU A 17 -5.40 21.09 34.61
C LEU A 17 -6.16 20.65 35.86
N SER A 18 -6.01 21.32 37.00
CA SER A 18 -6.71 20.97 38.25
C SER A 18 -8.19 21.33 38.25
N SER A 19 -8.66 22.10 37.26
CA SER A 19 -10.05 22.56 37.12
C SER A 19 -10.83 21.86 36.00
N ILE A 20 -10.27 20.81 35.37
CA ILE A 20 -11.00 20.01 34.38
C ILE A 20 -11.96 19.08 35.13
N THR A 21 -13.15 19.60 35.45
CA THR A 21 -14.26 18.85 36.02
C THR A 21 -15.45 19.00 35.07
N THR A 22 -15.78 17.95 34.32
CA THR A 22 -17.02 17.92 33.55
C THR A 22 -17.64 16.55 33.72
N ALA A 23 -18.92 16.50 34.07
CA ALA A 23 -19.64 15.26 34.40
C ALA A 23 -19.50 14.14 33.33
N TYR A 24 -19.37 14.51 32.05
CA TYR A 24 -19.19 13.55 30.95
C TYR A 24 -17.76 13.02 30.81
N ILE A 25 -16.76 13.80 31.21
CA ILE A 25 -15.33 13.45 31.11
C ILE A 25 -14.91 12.52 32.25
N ASP A 26 -15.61 12.58 33.39
CA ASP A 26 -15.32 11.76 34.56
C ASP A 26 -16.05 10.41 34.55
N GLN A 27 -17.10 10.25 33.73
CA GLN A 27 -17.95 9.05 33.70
C GLN A 27 -17.65 8.10 32.53
N TYR A 28 -17.11 8.62 31.42
CA TYR A 28 -16.84 7.84 30.20
C TYR A 28 -15.37 7.95 29.79
N PRO A 29 -14.81 6.94 29.10
CA PRO A 29 -13.52 7.08 28.44
C PRO A 29 -13.54 8.26 27.45
N VAL A 30 -12.43 8.97 27.35
CA VAL A 30 -12.29 10.12 26.43
C VAL A 30 -11.11 9.96 25.50
N VAL A 31 -11.19 10.61 24.35
CA VAL A 31 -10.08 10.81 23.42
C VAL A 31 -9.54 12.23 23.62
N TYR A 32 -8.23 12.43 23.47
CA TYR A 32 -7.63 13.75 23.55
C TYR A 32 -6.55 13.96 22.50
N ILE A 33 -6.42 15.20 22.05
CA ILE A 33 -5.37 15.65 21.14
C ILE A 33 -4.55 16.70 21.88
N LEU A 34 -3.28 16.39 22.12
CA LEU A 34 -2.29 17.35 22.58
C LEU A 34 -1.63 17.97 21.37
N TYR A 35 -1.60 19.30 21.25
CA TYR A 35 -1.03 19.93 20.06
C TYR A 35 -0.39 21.30 20.34
N ASN A 36 0.26 21.85 19.31
CA ASN A 36 0.66 23.24 19.27
C ASN A 36 0.28 23.91 17.93
N ARG A 37 -0.01 25.21 17.96
CA ARG A 37 -0.30 26.03 16.78
C ARG A 37 0.90 26.87 16.32
N ASN A 38 2.13 26.43 16.60
CA ASN A 38 3.31 27.28 16.38
C ASN A 38 3.57 27.48 14.88
N GLU A 39 3.49 28.70 14.38
CA GLU A 39 3.71 29.04 12.96
C GLU A 39 5.18 28.94 12.51
N LYS A 40 6.14 28.99 13.45
CA LYS A 40 7.59 29.05 13.12
C LYS A 40 8.24 27.68 12.91
N LYS A 41 7.57 26.60 13.32
CA LYS A 41 8.05 25.21 13.17
C LYS A 41 6.89 24.35 12.69
N ARG A 42 7.17 23.17 12.15
CA ARG A 42 6.10 22.20 11.86
C ARG A 42 5.29 21.94 13.14
N PRO A 43 3.96 22.07 13.10
CA PRO A 43 3.10 21.75 14.24
C PRO A 43 3.29 20.30 14.68
N VAL A 44 3.22 20.05 15.99
CA VAL A 44 3.31 18.71 16.58
C VAL A 44 2.01 18.34 17.26
N ALA A 45 1.63 17.07 17.17
CA ALA A 45 0.48 16.54 17.89
C ALA A 45 0.74 15.18 18.53
N TYR A 46 0.00 14.86 19.58
CA TYR A 46 -0.08 13.55 20.19
C TYR A 46 -1.54 13.23 20.47
N ILE A 47 -2.00 12.10 19.97
CA ILE A 47 -3.38 11.63 20.15
C ILE A 47 -3.36 10.49 21.16
N GLY A 48 -4.36 10.42 22.04
CA GLY A 48 -4.52 9.27 22.93
C GLY A 48 -5.91 9.16 23.52
N GLN A 49 -6.23 8.00 24.08
CA GLN A 49 -7.41 7.81 24.92
C GLN A 49 -7.06 7.63 26.41
N THR A 50 -8.02 7.87 27.30
CA THR A 50 -7.89 7.59 28.73
C THR A 50 -9.24 7.54 29.43
N VAL A 51 -9.32 6.76 30.52
CA VAL A 51 -10.40 6.84 31.53
C VAL A 51 -10.04 7.72 32.73
N GLN A 52 -8.80 8.20 32.79
CA GLN A 52 -8.28 9.05 33.87
C GLN A 52 -7.55 10.26 33.28
N VAL A 53 -8.31 11.28 32.87
CA VAL A 53 -7.78 12.48 32.18
C VAL A 53 -6.70 13.15 33.01
N ASN A 54 -7.00 13.52 34.25
CA ASN A 54 -6.08 14.26 35.12
C ASN A 54 -4.75 13.52 35.35
N LYS A 55 -4.79 12.20 35.56
CA LYS A 55 -3.57 11.39 35.72
C LYS A 55 -2.78 11.34 34.42
N ARG A 56 -3.44 11.13 33.29
CA ARG A 56 -2.79 11.00 31.98
C ARG A 56 -2.16 12.31 31.52
N LEU A 57 -2.84 13.44 31.68
CA LEU A 57 -2.30 14.76 31.32
C LEU A 57 -1.11 15.14 32.22
N LYS A 58 -1.14 14.82 33.52
CA LYS A 58 0.02 14.99 34.42
C LYS A 58 1.23 14.15 33.99
N GLN A 59 1.02 12.90 33.58
CA GLN A 59 2.10 12.07 33.02
C GLN A 59 2.71 12.70 31.77
N HIS A 60 1.86 13.24 30.88
CA HIS A 60 2.31 13.90 29.65
C HIS A 60 3.09 15.18 29.92
N LEU A 61 2.72 15.99 30.93
CA LEU A 61 3.46 17.18 31.35
C LEU A 61 4.87 16.87 31.87
N ASN A 62 5.05 15.68 32.45
CA ASN A 62 6.35 15.24 32.94
C ASN A 62 7.22 14.61 31.82
N ASN A 63 6.67 14.40 30.62
CA ASN A 63 7.41 13.88 29.47
C ASN A 63 8.17 15.00 28.75
N SER A 64 9.50 14.92 28.74
CA SER A 64 10.37 15.92 28.09
C SER A 64 10.12 16.07 26.58
N LYS A 65 9.64 15.02 25.89
CA LYS A 65 9.31 15.09 24.46
C LYS A 65 8.10 15.98 24.15
N ARG A 66 7.26 16.27 25.16
CA ARG A 66 6.01 17.04 25.01
C ARG A 66 6.12 18.50 25.44
N ARG A 67 7.34 19.01 25.66
CA ARG A 67 7.56 20.40 26.10
C ARG A 67 7.05 21.47 25.14
N GLU A 68 6.98 21.16 23.84
CA GLU A 68 6.52 22.11 22.81
C GLU A 68 4.99 22.16 22.65
N ILE A 69 4.26 21.24 23.29
CA ILE A 69 2.79 21.16 23.30
C ILE A 69 2.23 22.23 24.23
N LYS A 70 1.20 22.95 23.77
CA LYS A 70 0.60 24.07 24.52
C LYS A 70 -0.90 23.92 24.75
N GLU A 71 -1.56 23.08 23.97
CA GLU A 71 -3.02 22.95 23.97
C GLU A 71 -3.40 21.49 24.10
N VAL A 72 -4.55 21.24 24.71
CA VAL A 72 -5.21 19.95 24.76
C VAL A 72 -6.66 20.13 24.33
N LEU A 73 -7.09 19.29 23.39
CA LEU A 73 -8.47 19.09 23.00
C LEU A 73 -8.97 17.82 23.68
N LEU A 74 -10.01 17.92 24.51
CA LEU A 74 -10.69 16.75 25.08
C LEU A 74 -11.95 16.47 24.27
N ILE A 75 -12.16 15.21 23.92
CA ILE A 75 -13.26 14.72 23.08
C ILE A 75 -13.99 13.63 23.86
N GLY A 76 -15.24 13.90 24.21
CA GLY A 76 -16.14 12.97 24.90
C GLY A 76 -17.42 12.72 24.10
N HIS A 77 -18.10 11.63 24.41
CA HIS A 77 -19.40 11.27 23.85
C HIS A 77 -20.07 10.29 24.81
N GLU A 78 -21.40 10.38 24.99
CA GLU A 78 -22.13 9.59 25.99
C GLU A 78 -22.10 8.07 25.73
N LYS A 79 -21.91 7.67 24.48
CA LYS A 79 -21.74 6.25 24.09
C LYS A 79 -20.32 5.72 24.17
N PHE A 80 -19.32 6.56 24.47
CA PHE A 80 -17.93 6.10 24.46
C PHE A 80 -17.69 4.97 25.45
N ASN A 81 -17.12 3.90 24.93
CA ASN A 81 -16.52 2.79 25.67
C ASN A 81 -15.04 2.67 25.27
N GLN A 82 -14.28 1.82 25.96
CA GLN A 82 -12.83 1.70 25.70
C GLN A 82 -12.52 1.27 24.27
N SER A 83 -13.35 0.38 23.71
CA SER A 83 -13.23 -0.08 22.32
C SER A 83 -13.47 1.05 21.33
N ALA A 84 -14.52 1.83 21.55
CA ALA A 84 -14.87 2.98 20.72
C ALA A 84 -13.78 4.07 20.75
N THR A 85 -13.29 4.42 21.94
CA THR A 85 -12.23 5.43 22.08
C THR A 85 -10.89 4.97 21.52
N TYR A 86 -10.57 3.67 21.60
CA TYR A 86 -9.41 3.08 20.94
C TYR A 86 -9.52 3.13 19.40
N ASN A 87 -10.69 2.79 18.85
CA ASN A 87 -10.94 2.92 17.42
C ASN A 87 -10.81 4.37 16.96
N ILE A 88 -11.47 5.31 17.64
CA ILE A 88 -11.39 6.74 17.32
C ILE A 88 -9.96 7.27 17.45
N GLU A 89 -9.20 6.88 18.47
CA GLU A 89 -7.76 7.20 18.58
C GLU A 89 -7.00 6.72 17.34
N THR A 90 -7.19 5.45 16.96
CA THR A 90 -6.51 4.83 15.81
C THR A 90 -6.89 5.54 14.50
N ASN A 91 -8.17 5.82 14.30
CA ASN A 91 -8.65 6.58 13.15
C ASN A 91 -8.06 7.98 13.12
N LEU A 92 -8.05 8.72 14.23
CA LEU A 92 -7.44 10.05 14.30
C LEU A 92 -5.94 10.00 13.96
N ILE A 93 -5.19 9.04 14.49
CA ILE A 93 -3.75 8.89 14.19
C ILE A 93 -3.56 8.68 12.69
N ASN A 94 -4.29 7.74 12.09
CA ASN A 94 -4.20 7.46 10.65
C ASN A 94 -4.56 8.69 9.81
N HIS A 95 -5.64 9.42 10.17
CA HIS A 95 -6.07 10.59 9.42
C HIS A 95 -5.11 11.78 9.60
N PHE A 96 -4.51 12.00 10.78
CA PHE A 96 -3.49 13.04 10.97
C PHE A 96 -2.20 12.74 10.18
N ILE A 97 -1.79 11.47 10.10
CA ILE A 97 -0.66 11.04 9.28
C ILE A 97 -0.92 11.37 7.80
N GLY A 98 -2.12 11.05 7.30
CA GLY A 98 -2.51 11.33 5.92
C GLY A 98 -2.85 12.79 5.64
N ASP A 99 -3.26 13.58 6.62
CA ASP A 99 -3.49 15.02 6.46
C ASP A 99 -2.18 15.82 6.36
N GLU A 100 -1.10 15.28 6.94
CA GLU A 100 0.28 15.79 6.91
C GLU A 100 0.49 17.14 7.61
N GLN A 101 -0.57 17.74 8.17
CA GLN A 101 -0.53 19.03 8.87
C GLN A 101 0.33 19.00 10.14
N PHE A 102 0.33 17.86 10.86
CA PHE A 102 1.06 17.69 12.11
C PHE A 102 2.14 16.61 11.98
N GLN A 103 3.27 16.84 12.65
CA GLN A 103 4.19 15.77 13.01
C GLN A 103 3.70 15.10 14.29
N LEU A 104 3.34 13.81 14.20
CA LEU A 104 2.86 13.06 15.35
C LEU A 104 4.01 12.63 16.27
N GLN A 105 3.70 12.57 17.56
CA GLN A 105 4.57 12.01 18.59
C GLN A 105 4.12 10.62 19.05
N ASN A 106 3.09 10.06 18.42
CA ASN A 106 2.59 8.72 18.65
C ASN A 106 3.68 7.68 18.30
N VAL A 107 3.69 6.57 19.04
CA VAL A 107 4.58 5.41 18.86
C VAL A 107 3.73 4.15 18.84
N SER A 108 4.24 3.06 18.27
CA SER A 108 3.57 1.77 18.22
C SER A 108 3.11 1.33 19.61
N GLN A 109 1.82 1.01 19.72
CA GLN A 109 1.26 0.41 20.93
C GLN A 109 1.57 -1.09 20.91
N THR A 110 2.20 -1.59 21.97
CA THR A 110 2.65 -2.99 22.07
C THR A 110 1.79 -3.82 23.02
N ARG A 111 0.87 -3.18 23.74
CA ARG A 111 -0.12 -3.86 24.57
C ARG A 111 -1.31 -4.20 23.70
N GLN A 112 -1.46 -5.50 23.46
CA GLN A 112 -2.53 -6.10 22.66
C GLN A 112 -3.91 -5.65 23.16
N VAL A 113 -4.63 -4.92 22.32
CA VAL A 113 -6.10 -5.00 22.25
C VAL A 113 -6.46 -4.88 20.77
N GLN A 114 -6.65 -6.03 20.10
CA GLN A 114 -7.29 -6.08 18.79
C GLN A 114 -8.79 -5.98 18.96
N MET A 115 -9.47 -5.18 18.12
CA MET A 115 -10.93 -5.10 18.08
C MET A 115 -11.39 -4.98 16.62
N HIS A 116 -11.26 -6.07 15.86
CA HIS A 116 -11.67 -6.11 14.44
C HIS A 116 -13.17 -5.84 14.27
N GLN A 117 -13.97 -6.29 15.23
CA GLN A 117 -15.42 -6.14 15.29
C GLN A 117 -15.79 -5.88 16.74
N TYR A 118 -16.52 -4.78 16.98
CA TYR A 118 -17.09 -4.48 18.30
C TYR A 118 -18.44 -3.79 18.14
N TYR A 119 -19.22 -3.79 19.22
CA TYR A 119 -20.58 -3.27 19.23
C TYR A 119 -20.67 -1.84 18.66
N GLU A 120 -21.53 -1.64 17.67
CA GLU A 120 -21.76 -0.37 16.97
C GLU A 120 -20.52 0.25 16.28
N LYS A 121 -19.49 -0.54 15.91
CA LYS A 121 -18.27 -0.04 15.24
C LYS A 121 -18.57 0.87 14.04
N GLU A 122 -19.51 0.48 13.17
CA GLU A 122 -19.91 1.26 11.99
C GLU A 122 -20.48 2.64 12.37
N TYR A 123 -21.27 2.73 13.44
CA TYR A 123 -21.76 4.01 13.95
C TYR A 123 -20.61 4.92 14.41
N TYR A 124 -19.58 4.37 15.05
CA TYR A 124 -18.40 5.17 15.42
C TYR A 124 -17.56 5.59 14.22
N ASP A 125 -17.36 4.70 13.25
CA ASP A 125 -16.52 4.94 12.07
C ASP A 125 -17.17 5.91 11.06
N GLU A 126 -18.48 5.80 10.84
CA GLU A 126 -19.17 6.53 9.77
C GLU A 126 -19.99 7.72 10.30
N VAL A 127 -20.46 7.71 11.56
CA VAL A 127 -21.23 8.82 12.12
C VAL A 127 -20.37 9.68 13.05
N VAL A 128 -19.89 9.09 14.15
CA VAL A 128 -19.20 9.87 15.20
C VAL A 128 -17.85 10.40 14.72
N PHE A 129 -17.08 9.60 13.99
CA PHE A 129 -15.78 10.03 13.47
C PHE A 129 -15.92 11.09 12.37
N GLN A 130 -16.98 11.02 11.55
CA GLN A 130 -17.26 12.06 10.55
C GLN A 130 -17.55 13.41 11.22
N GLU A 131 -18.46 13.44 12.20
CA GLU A 131 -18.78 14.65 12.97
C GLU A 131 -17.53 15.23 13.65
N LEU A 132 -16.71 14.36 14.27
CA LEU A 132 -15.46 14.77 14.88
C LEU A 132 -14.48 15.37 13.86
N TRP A 133 -14.29 14.75 12.70
CA TRP A 133 -13.35 15.23 11.70
C TRP A 133 -13.76 16.57 11.12
N GLU A 134 -15.05 16.76 10.83
CA GLU A 134 -15.59 18.04 10.36
C GLU A 134 -15.34 19.15 11.38
N GLU A 135 -15.52 18.87 12.67
CA GLU A 135 -15.23 19.83 13.74
C GLU A 135 -13.73 20.14 13.86
N LEU A 136 -12.86 19.15 13.67
CA LEU A 136 -11.40 19.38 13.60
C LEU A 136 -11.02 20.25 12.39
N GLN A 137 -11.69 20.10 11.24
CA GLN A 137 -11.50 20.98 10.08
C GLN A 137 -11.97 22.41 10.38
N ARG A 138 -13.13 22.59 11.02
CA ARG A 138 -13.61 23.93 11.46
C ARG A 138 -12.62 24.62 12.40
N ARG A 139 -11.96 23.84 13.26
CA ARG A 139 -10.92 24.29 14.20
C ARG A 139 -9.54 24.48 13.56
N GLN A 140 -9.40 24.20 12.26
CA GLN A 140 -8.13 24.24 11.53
C GLN A 140 -7.08 23.28 12.09
N LEU A 141 -7.51 22.18 12.72
CA LEU A 141 -6.66 21.06 13.17
C LEU A 141 -6.58 19.94 12.14
N ALA A 142 -7.34 20.04 11.06
CA ALA A 142 -7.28 19.19 9.88
C ALA A 142 -7.52 20.04 8.63
N LYS A 143 -6.90 19.68 7.51
CA LYS A 143 -7.03 20.40 6.25
C LYS A 143 -7.90 19.66 5.24
N HIS A 144 -7.66 18.37 5.03
CA HIS A 144 -8.26 17.59 3.96
C HIS A 144 -9.50 16.80 4.46
N SER A 145 -10.44 16.52 3.55
CA SER A 145 -11.59 15.68 3.88
C SER A 145 -11.18 14.22 4.14
N ILE A 146 -12.04 13.47 4.83
CA ILE A 146 -11.86 12.03 5.06
C ILE A 146 -11.60 11.28 3.75
N ASP A 147 -12.41 11.51 2.71
CA ASP A 147 -12.24 10.83 1.42
C ASP A 147 -10.92 11.14 0.73
N THR A 148 -10.50 12.42 0.80
CA THR A 148 -9.20 12.83 0.25
C THR A 148 -8.07 12.11 0.96
N ILE A 149 -8.14 11.98 2.28
CA ILE A 149 -7.13 11.30 3.09
C ILE A 149 -7.15 9.79 2.85
N ARG A 150 -8.33 9.17 2.82
CA ARG A 150 -8.50 7.72 2.56
C ARG A 150 -7.91 7.31 1.20
N ASN A 151 -7.92 8.23 0.23
CA ASN A 151 -7.29 8.03 -1.06
C ASN A 151 -5.75 8.07 -1.00
N LYS A 152 -5.13 8.81 -0.08
CA LYS A 152 -3.67 8.93 -0.03
C LYS A 152 -2.97 7.63 0.35
N ASP A 153 -1.84 7.35 -0.28
CA ASP A 153 -1.04 6.16 -0.03
C ASP A 153 -0.44 6.16 1.37
N ILE A 154 -0.06 7.33 1.89
CA ILE A 154 0.42 7.49 3.26
C ILE A 154 -0.63 7.05 4.31
N TYR A 155 -1.92 7.21 4.01
CA TYR A 155 -3.00 6.72 4.87
C TYR A 155 -3.17 5.21 4.73
N LYS A 156 -3.23 4.70 3.49
CA LYS A 156 -3.37 3.26 3.20
C LYS A 156 -2.22 2.44 3.78
N LEU A 157 -1.02 3.00 3.78
CA LEU A 157 0.23 2.37 4.22
C LEU A 157 0.62 2.74 5.66
N SER A 158 -0.25 3.45 6.40
CA SER A 158 0.05 3.89 7.76
C SER A 158 0.47 2.71 8.66
N PRO A 159 1.54 2.85 9.48
CA PRO A 159 1.96 1.80 10.39
C PRO A 159 0.97 1.54 11.54
N PHE A 160 -0.01 2.44 11.71
CA PHE A 160 -1.10 2.34 12.69
C PHE A 160 -2.39 1.80 12.08
N LYS A 161 -2.37 1.34 10.82
CA LYS A 161 -3.50 0.61 10.25
C LYS A 161 -3.67 -0.71 11.01
N GLU A 162 -4.92 -1.08 11.26
CA GLU A 162 -5.23 -2.35 11.91
C GLU A 162 -4.78 -3.52 11.03
N LEU A 163 -3.94 -4.39 11.61
CA LEU A 163 -3.49 -5.63 10.98
C LEU A 163 -4.49 -6.74 11.26
N THR A 164 -4.67 -7.67 10.31
CA THR A 164 -5.43 -8.91 10.55
C THR A 164 -4.77 -9.74 11.66
N PRO A 165 -5.46 -10.76 12.23
CA PRO A 165 -4.85 -11.62 13.24
C PRO A 165 -3.61 -12.33 12.69
N GLU A 166 -3.70 -12.87 11.47
CA GLU A 166 -2.57 -13.51 10.77
C GLU A 166 -1.37 -12.56 10.63
N GLN A 167 -1.60 -11.32 10.18
CA GLN A 167 -0.53 -10.32 10.03
C GLN A 167 0.08 -9.92 11.38
N LEU A 168 -0.72 -9.82 12.44
CA LEU A 168 -0.23 -9.50 13.78
C LEU A 168 0.63 -10.65 14.33
N ASP A 169 0.20 -11.88 14.18
CA ASP A 169 0.94 -13.07 14.63
C ASP A 169 2.29 -13.15 13.91
N ILE A 170 2.30 -13.03 12.58
CA ILE A 170 3.53 -12.96 11.78
C ILE A 170 4.43 -11.81 12.24
N LYS A 171 3.88 -10.61 12.50
CA LYS A 171 4.65 -9.47 13.01
C LYS A 171 5.32 -9.80 14.34
N LEU A 172 4.61 -10.42 15.27
CA LEU A 172 5.14 -10.79 16.59
C LEU A 172 6.23 -11.87 16.48
N GLU A 173 6.02 -12.87 15.64
CA GLU A 173 7.01 -13.91 15.36
C GLU A 173 8.30 -13.35 14.75
N ILE A 174 8.18 -12.42 13.79
CA ILE A 174 9.36 -11.74 13.20
C ILE A 174 10.12 -10.93 14.26
N ILE A 175 9.41 -10.21 15.13
CA ILE A 175 10.03 -9.45 16.22
C ILE A 175 10.80 -10.37 17.15
N GLU A 176 10.21 -11.52 17.51
CA GLU A 176 10.85 -12.49 18.39
C GLU A 176 12.06 -13.14 17.72
N TYR A 177 11.96 -13.50 16.44
CA TYR A 177 13.08 -13.96 15.62
C TYR A 177 14.24 -12.96 15.63
N CYS A 178 13.94 -11.67 15.45
CA CYS A 178 14.95 -10.61 15.49
C CYS A 178 15.61 -10.51 16.87
N LYS A 179 14.83 -10.59 17.96
CA LYS A 179 15.38 -10.55 19.32
C LYS A 179 16.34 -11.71 19.57
N GLN A 180 15.95 -12.92 19.18
CA GLN A 180 16.78 -14.12 19.37
C GLN A 180 18.10 -14.01 18.59
N ALA A 181 18.04 -13.65 17.32
CA ALA A 181 19.24 -13.50 16.48
C ALA A 181 20.16 -12.39 17.01
N ILE A 182 19.63 -11.25 17.47
CA ILE A 182 20.43 -10.17 18.07
C ILE A 182 21.07 -10.60 19.40
N GLN A 183 20.35 -11.32 20.26
CA GLN A 183 20.88 -11.81 21.54
C GLN A 183 22.01 -12.82 21.36
N GLN A 184 21.89 -13.67 20.34
CA GLN A 184 22.87 -14.72 20.03
C GLN A 184 24.01 -14.24 19.13
N ASP A 185 23.99 -12.95 18.73
CA ASP A 185 24.91 -12.35 17.75
C ASP A 185 25.00 -13.13 16.44
N GLU A 186 23.87 -13.72 16.03
CA GLU A 186 23.76 -14.41 14.75
C GLU A 186 23.80 -13.39 13.60
N THR A 187 24.43 -13.78 12.49
CA THR A 187 24.53 -12.94 11.29
C THR A 187 24.01 -13.67 10.06
N GLN A 188 23.70 -12.92 8.99
CA GLN A 188 23.17 -13.46 7.74
C GLN A 188 21.88 -14.28 7.91
N LYS A 189 21.09 -13.98 8.94
CA LYS A 189 19.78 -14.59 9.19
C LYS A 189 18.78 -14.06 8.17
N VAL A 190 17.97 -14.94 7.59
CA VAL A 190 17.02 -14.57 6.54
C VAL A 190 15.62 -15.04 6.88
N LEU A 191 14.65 -14.14 6.70
CA LEU A 191 13.24 -14.42 6.87
C LEU A 191 12.50 -13.95 5.61
N MET A 192 11.71 -14.83 5.02
CA MET A 192 10.87 -14.54 3.86
C MET A 192 9.40 -14.46 4.26
N ILE A 193 8.72 -13.43 3.79
CA ILE A 193 7.28 -13.28 3.88
C ILE A 193 6.73 -13.30 2.46
N GLU A 194 5.94 -14.31 2.17
CA GLU A 194 5.31 -14.48 0.87
C GLU A 194 3.83 -14.15 0.95
N GLY A 195 3.28 -13.60 -0.12
CA GLY A 195 1.84 -13.46 -0.26
C GLY A 195 1.49 -12.86 -1.60
N GLU A 196 0.26 -13.06 -2.05
CA GLU A 196 -0.19 -12.53 -3.33
C GLU A 196 -0.43 -11.01 -3.30
N ALA A 197 -0.67 -10.42 -4.47
CA ALA A 197 -1.05 -9.02 -4.58
C ALA A 197 -2.32 -8.75 -3.78
N GLY A 198 -2.22 -7.82 -2.82
CA GLY A 198 -3.35 -7.40 -2.01
C GLY A 198 -3.48 -8.06 -0.65
N THR A 199 -2.52 -8.87 -0.20
CA THR A 199 -2.51 -9.45 1.16
C THR A 199 -2.01 -8.52 2.27
N GLY A 200 -1.91 -7.21 1.98
CA GLY A 200 -1.50 -6.18 2.96
C GLY A 200 -0.02 -6.20 3.36
N LYS A 201 0.85 -6.86 2.58
CA LYS A 201 2.31 -6.98 2.83
C LYS A 201 2.99 -5.67 3.20
N SER A 202 2.75 -4.61 2.43
CA SER A 202 3.37 -3.30 2.68
C SER A 202 2.89 -2.66 3.98
N VAL A 203 1.62 -2.88 4.38
CA VAL A 203 1.07 -2.40 5.67
C VAL A 203 1.72 -3.15 6.83
N LEU A 204 1.87 -4.46 6.71
CA LEU A 204 2.62 -5.28 7.66
C LEU A 204 4.06 -4.75 7.81
N LEU A 205 4.75 -4.45 6.71
CA LEU A 205 6.11 -3.90 6.76
C LEU A 205 6.19 -2.53 7.40
N ALA A 206 5.28 -1.61 7.04
CA ALA A 206 5.26 -0.28 7.63
C ALA A 206 5.08 -0.40 9.15
N SER A 207 4.15 -1.24 9.59
CA SER A 207 3.87 -1.49 11.01
C SER A 207 5.06 -2.16 11.72
N LEU A 208 5.65 -3.20 11.13
CA LEU A 208 6.84 -3.89 11.64
C LEU A 208 8.03 -2.94 11.76
N TYR A 209 8.36 -2.23 10.69
CA TYR A 209 9.48 -1.29 10.66
C TYR A 209 9.31 -0.18 11.69
N ASN A 210 8.10 0.40 11.81
CA ASN A 210 7.84 1.41 12.83
C ASN A 210 8.03 0.85 14.25
N THR A 211 7.56 -0.37 14.52
CA THR A 211 7.76 -1.04 15.82
C THR A 211 9.24 -1.31 16.10
N LEU A 212 10.02 -1.81 15.13
CA LEU A 212 11.46 -2.00 15.30
C LEU A 212 12.18 -0.67 15.58
N GLN A 213 11.81 0.40 14.87
CA GLN A 213 12.36 1.74 15.11
C GLN A 213 12.03 2.29 16.50
N ASP A 214 10.83 2.02 17.02
CA ASP A 214 10.46 2.36 18.39
C ASP A 214 11.29 1.55 19.40
N TYR A 215 11.49 0.26 19.13
CA TYR A 215 12.26 -0.67 19.96
C TYR A 215 13.75 -0.36 20.05
N THR A 216 14.33 0.31 19.06
CA THR A 216 15.70 0.86 19.18
C THR A 216 15.89 1.75 20.42
N LYS A 217 14.80 2.34 20.94
CA LYS A 217 14.81 3.24 22.11
C LYS A 217 14.23 2.61 23.37
N SER A 218 13.28 1.70 23.25
CA SER A 218 12.49 1.21 24.40
C SER A 218 12.71 -0.25 24.76
N GLU A 219 13.16 -1.10 23.83
CA GLU A 219 13.28 -2.53 24.07
C GLU A 219 14.74 -2.90 24.38
N PRO A 220 15.05 -3.47 25.56
CA PRO A 220 16.43 -3.70 25.98
C PRO A 220 17.27 -4.51 24.98
N VAL A 221 16.66 -5.53 24.36
CA VAL A 221 17.32 -6.45 23.42
C VAL A 221 17.68 -5.78 22.09
N LEU A 222 16.78 -4.93 21.59
CA LEU A 222 16.93 -4.28 20.29
C LEU A 222 17.47 -2.85 20.42
N LYS A 223 17.84 -2.44 21.64
CA LYS A 223 18.27 -1.08 21.94
C LYS A 223 19.53 -0.75 21.15
N GLY A 224 19.48 0.35 20.40
CA GLY A 224 20.61 0.82 19.61
C GLY A 224 20.84 0.07 18.29
N THR A 225 19.96 -0.87 17.92
CA THR A 225 20.03 -1.51 16.59
C THR A 225 19.91 -0.47 15.47
N ASP A 226 20.69 -0.65 14.41
CA ASP A 226 20.68 0.19 13.21
C ASP A 226 19.87 -0.48 12.09
N ASN A 227 18.60 -0.10 11.98
CA ASN A 227 17.65 -0.78 11.09
C ASN A 227 17.35 0.04 9.84
N TYR A 228 17.13 -0.66 8.72
CA TYR A 228 16.89 -0.05 7.40
C TYR A 228 15.70 -0.68 6.69
N LEU A 229 14.96 0.15 5.95
CA LEU A 229 13.93 -0.29 5.01
C LEU A 229 14.41 -0.04 3.58
N LEU A 230 14.49 -1.09 2.77
CA LEU A 230 14.90 -1.04 1.38
C LEU A 230 13.69 -1.13 0.47
N VAL A 231 13.53 -0.13 -0.38
CA VAL A 231 12.40 -0.02 -1.32
C VAL A 231 12.95 0.28 -2.71
N ASN A 232 12.79 -0.65 -3.65
CA ASN A 232 13.29 -0.44 -5.01
C ASN A 232 12.40 0.50 -5.83
N HIS A 233 11.08 0.47 -5.58
CA HIS A 233 10.11 1.27 -6.30
C HIS A 233 10.19 2.75 -5.89
N SER A 234 10.51 3.63 -6.85
CA SER A 234 10.75 5.06 -6.58
C SER A 234 9.53 5.76 -5.99
N GLU A 235 8.33 5.48 -6.53
CA GLU A 235 7.11 6.12 -6.03
C GLU A 235 6.79 5.67 -4.59
N MET A 236 6.95 4.38 -4.25
CA MET A 236 6.66 3.91 -2.87
C MET A 236 7.66 4.48 -1.88
N LEU A 237 8.93 4.60 -2.28
CA LEU A 237 9.95 5.23 -1.45
C LEU A 237 9.59 6.69 -1.10
N LYS A 238 8.94 7.44 -2.01
CA LYS A 238 8.42 8.78 -1.68
C LYS A 238 7.38 8.72 -0.58
N THR A 239 6.43 7.79 -0.64
CA THR A 239 5.41 7.59 0.40
C THR A 239 6.05 7.30 1.75
N TYR A 240 7.03 6.39 1.81
CA TYR A 240 7.79 6.10 3.04
C TYR A 240 8.56 7.32 3.55
N HIS A 241 9.16 8.12 2.65
CA HIS A 241 9.82 9.35 3.03
C HIS A 241 8.85 10.38 3.61
N THR A 242 7.66 10.55 3.04
CA THR A 242 6.61 11.43 3.58
C THR A 242 6.16 10.94 4.95
N MET A 243 5.94 9.64 5.13
CA MET A 243 5.64 9.03 6.44
C MET A 243 6.73 9.32 7.48
N ALA A 244 8.00 9.28 7.08
CA ALA A 244 9.11 9.57 7.97
C ALA A 244 9.15 11.02 8.45
N GLU A 245 8.48 11.96 7.78
CA GLU A 245 8.34 13.32 8.29
C GLU A 245 7.21 13.46 9.31
N SER A 246 6.18 12.63 9.20
CA SER A 246 5.00 12.65 10.08
C SER A 246 5.20 11.86 11.38
N LEU A 247 6.21 10.99 11.46
CA LEU A 247 6.44 10.08 12.59
C LEU A 247 7.80 10.32 13.28
N PRO A 248 7.91 10.08 14.61
CA PRO A 248 9.03 10.61 15.39
C PRO A 248 10.31 9.76 15.32
N ASN A 249 10.21 8.46 15.04
CA ASN A 249 11.32 7.51 15.08
C ASN A 249 11.74 6.98 13.69
N LEU A 250 11.01 7.39 12.65
CA LEU A 250 11.35 7.10 11.26
C LEU A 250 12.30 8.18 10.73
N LYS A 251 13.26 7.78 9.89
CA LYS A 251 14.18 8.71 9.25
C LYS A 251 14.35 8.38 7.78
N LYS A 252 14.32 9.41 6.92
CA LYS A 252 14.50 9.24 5.47
C LYS A 252 15.82 8.57 5.11
N ASN A 253 16.92 8.85 5.82
CA ASN A 253 18.23 8.28 5.53
C ASN A 253 18.37 6.79 5.91
N HIS A 254 17.39 6.21 6.62
CA HIS A 254 17.29 4.77 6.91
C HIS A 254 16.34 4.05 5.93
N MET A 255 15.75 4.79 4.97
CA MET A 255 14.91 4.25 3.91
C MET A 255 15.66 4.46 2.59
N LEU A 256 16.12 3.39 1.96
CA LEU A 256 17.07 3.48 0.85
C LEU A 256 16.66 2.60 -0.32
N LYS A 257 17.16 2.91 -1.52
CA LYS A 257 17.19 1.92 -2.60
C LYS A 257 18.25 0.85 -2.32
N PRO A 258 18.06 -0.39 -2.76
CA PRO A 258 19.01 -1.49 -2.55
C PRO A 258 20.46 -1.16 -2.92
N THR A 259 20.71 -0.65 -4.14
CA THR A 259 22.07 -0.28 -4.55
C THR A 259 22.68 0.83 -3.69
N SER A 260 21.87 1.84 -3.33
CA SER A 260 22.33 2.94 -2.48
C SER A 260 22.71 2.46 -1.08
N PHE A 261 22.00 1.47 -0.55
CA PHE A 261 22.34 0.82 0.71
C PHE A 261 23.67 0.06 0.61
N ILE A 262 23.79 -0.85 -0.37
CA ILE A 262 25.01 -1.64 -0.60
C ILE A 262 26.24 -0.73 -0.70
N ASN A 263 26.18 0.27 -1.59
CA ASN A 263 27.29 1.18 -1.84
C ASN A 263 27.65 2.03 -0.59
N LYS A 264 26.68 2.38 0.26
CA LYS A 264 26.96 3.13 1.50
C LYS A 264 27.60 2.24 2.57
N THR A 265 27.15 1.00 2.69
CA THR A 265 27.72 0.03 3.62
C THR A 265 29.14 -0.37 3.23
N ASP A 266 29.43 -0.53 1.93
CA ASP A 266 30.78 -0.85 1.44
C ASP A 266 31.80 0.25 1.75
N ASN A 267 31.36 1.50 1.74
CA ASN A 267 32.16 2.65 2.15
C ASN A 267 32.23 2.81 3.69
N GLN A 268 31.87 1.78 4.46
CA GLN A 268 31.83 1.73 5.93
C GLN A 268 31.03 2.88 6.56
N LYS A 269 30.00 3.38 5.86
CA LYS A 269 29.15 4.46 6.40
C LYS A 269 27.96 3.93 7.20
N LEU A 270 27.65 2.64 7.11
CA LEU A 270 26.49 2.00 7.74
C LEU A 270 26.92 0.67 8.38
N HIS A 271 26.29 0.31 9.50
CA HIS A 271 26.50 -0.97 10.19
C HIS A 271 25.13 -1.60 10.50
N PRO A 272 24.45 -2.17 9.49
CA PRO A 272 23.05 -2.50 9.61
C PRO A 272 22.82 -3.80 10.40
N ASP A 273 21.94 -3.74 11.39
CA ASP A 273 21.53 -4.92 12.17
C ASP A 273 20.36 -5.62 11.49
N ILE A 274 19.25 -4.90 11.29
CA ILE A 274 18.03 -5.45 10.69
C ILE A 274 17.71 -4.70 9.40
N VAL A 275 17.61 -5.44 8.29
CA VAL A 275 17.25 -4.89 6.99
C VAL A 275 15.95 -5.51 6.51
N ILE A 276 14.95 -4.66 6.27
CA ILE A 276 13.70 -5.05 5.66
C ILE A 276 13.75 -4.71 4.18
N VAL A 277 13.41 -5.64 3.31
CA VAL A 277 13.34 -5.44 1.86
C VAL A 277 11.90 -5.59 1.40
N ASP A 278 11.33 -4.48 0.93
CA ASP A 278 10.02 -4.45 0.28
C ASP A 278 10.16 -4.85 -1.20
N GLU A 279 9.19 -5.62 -1.69
CA GLU A 279 9.15 -6.19 -3.04
C GLU A 279 10.52 -6.75 -3.50
N ALA A 280 11.08 -7.67 -2.72
CA ALA A 280 12.39 -8.27 -2.96
C ALA A 280 12.48 -8.99 -4.32
N HIS A 281 11.33 -9.35 -4.91
CA HIS A 281 11.22 -9.84 -6.28
C HIS A 281 11.64 -8.82 -7.35
N LEU A 282 11.85 -7.54 -6.99
CA LEU A 282 12.38 -6.49 -7.86
C LEU A 282 13.90 -6.31 -7.74
N LEU A 283 14.56 -7.04 -6.84
CA LEU A 283 16.02 -6.95 -6.68
C LEU A 283 16.75 -7.47 -7.93
N LEU A 284 17.93 -6.91 -8.19
CA LEU A 284 18.79 -7.34 -9.29
C LEU A 284 19.51 -8.64 -8.96
N THR A 285 19.46 -9.59 -9.88
CA THR A 285 20.18 -10.88 -9.81
C THR A 285 21.43 -10.92 -10.69
N LYS A 286 21.92 -9.75 -11.10
CA LYS A 286 23.20 -9.57 -11.82
C LYS A 286 23.70 -8.13 -11.74
N LYS A 287 24.95 -7.94 -12.16
CA LYS A 287 25.58 -6.63 -12.32
C LYS A 287 24.75 -5.67 -13.17
N ASP A 288 24.67 -4.43 -12.73
CA ASP A 288 24.02 -3.34 -13.46
C ASP A 288 24.78 -2.03 -13.25
N SER A 289 25.80 -1.84 -14.09
CA SER A 289 26.67 -0.65 -14.05
C SER A 289 25.88 0.66 -14.23
N TYR A 290 24.77 0.65 -14.97
CA TYR A 290 23.93 1.85 -15.14
C TYR A 290 23.36 2.32 -13.81
N ASN A 291 22.96 1.37 -12.96
CA ASN A 291 22.46 1.65 -11.61
C ASN A 291 23.57 1.66 -10.55
N SER A 292 24.85 1.71 -10.96
CA SER A 292 26.02 1.65 -10.06
C SER A 292 26.04 0.41 -9.16
N PHE A 293 25.50 -0.71 -9.65
CA PHE A 293 25.54 -2.00 -8.98
C PHE A 293 26.59 -2.88 -9.64
N HIS A 294 27.62 -3.25 -8.89
CA HIS A 294 28.81 -3.93 -9.43
C HIS A 294 28.95 -5.40 -9.03
N TYR A 295 27.98 -5.96 -8.29
CA TYR A 295 27.97 -7.35 -7.81
C TYR A 295 26.99 -8.23 -8.60
N GLU A 296 26.96 -9.52 -8.29
CA GLU A 296 26.13 -10.50 -8.99
C GLU A 296 24.71 -10.63 -8.44
N ASN A 297 24.43 -10.35 -7.16
CA ASN A 297 23.07 -10.49 -6.65
C ASN A 297 22.81 -9.52 -5.48
N GLN A 298 21.85 -8.61 -5.65
CA GLN A 298 21.55 -7.60 -4.63
C GLN A 298 21.08 -8.21 -3.31
N LEU A 299 20.29 -9.29 -3.36
CA LEU A 299 19.80 -9.93 -2.14
C LEU A 299 20.95 -10.55 -1.36
N GLU A 300 21.84 -11.28 -2.02
CA GLU A 300 23.05 -11.82 -1.37
C GLU A 300 23.92 -10.72 -0.78
N GLU A 301 24.10 -9.62 -1.50
CA GLU A 301 24.91 -8.50 -1.02
C GLU A 301 24.26 -7.79 0.18
N ILE A 302 22.94 -7.69 0.24
CA ILE A 302 22.23 -7.19 1.42
C ILE A 302 22.47 -8.12 2.62
N ILE A 303 22.32 -9.43 2.44
CA ILE A 303 22.46 -10.43 3.50
C ILE A 303 23.87 -10.44 4.07
N LYS A 304 24.90 -10.36 3.22
CA LYS A 304 26.31 -10.31 3.65
C LYS A 304 26.61 -9.10 4.55
N ARG A 305 25.81 -8.04 4.46
CA ARG A 305 26.03 -6.76 5.13
C ARG A 305 25.18 -6.59 6.38
N ALA A 306 24.15 -7.40 6.58
CA ALA A 306 23.20 -7.28 7.69
C ALA A 306 23.24 -8.51 8.62
N LYS A 307 22.89 -8.32 9.89
CA LYS A 307 22.69 -9.46 10.80
C LYS A 307 21.44 -10.25 10.43
N ILE A 308 20.35 -9.53 10.17
CA ILE A 308 19.04 -10.08 9.83
C ILE A 308 18.49 -9.38 8.58
N THR A 309 18.03 -10.17 7.60
CA THR A 309 17.37 -9.69 6.39
C THR A 309 15.95 -10.26 6.31
N ILE A 310 14.95 -9.38 6.33
CA ILE A 310 13.54 -9.72 6.19
C ILE A 310 13.10 -9.34 4.77
N CYS A 311 12.71 -10.31 3.96
CA CYS A 311 12.34 -10.11 2.57
C CYS A 311 10.85 -10.33 2.36
N ILE A 312 10.20 -9.42 1.67
CA ILE A 312 8.86 -9.65 1.13
C ILE A 312 8.95 -10.06 -0.33
N PHE A 313 8.27 -11.14 -0.67
CA PHE A 313 8.32 -11.71 -2.00
C PHE A 313 6.90 -12.00 -2.52
N ASP A 314 6.71 -11.76 -3.82
CA ASP A 314 5.49 -12.10 -4.54
C ASP A 314 5.92 -12.71 -5.89
N PRO A 315 5.86 -14.04 -6.05
CA PRO A 315 6.33 -14.71 -7.26
C PRO A 315 5.58 -14.25 -8.51
N LYS A 316 4.31 -13.85 -8.37
CA LYS A 316 3.44 -13.44 -9.48
C LYS A 316 3.64 -11.98 -9.90
N GLN A 317 4.55 -11.24 -9.25
CA GLN A 317 4.89 -9.85 -9.57
C GLN A 317 6.31 -9.67 -10.11
N VAL A 318 6.95 -10.74 -10.60
CA VAL A 318 8.25 -10.61 -11.27
C VAL A 318 8.06 -9.95 -12.65
N LEU A 319 8.60 -8.73 -12.80
CA LEU A 319 8.41 -7.87 -14.00
C LEU A 319 9.68 -7.70 -14.87
N LYS A 320 10.83 -8.28 -14.47
CA LYS A 320 12.09 -8.15 -15.22
C LYS A 320 12.86 -9.46 -15.24
N ILE A 321 13.48 -9.78 -16.38
CA ILE A 321 14.32 -10.99 -16.51
C ILE A 321 15.50 -10.93 -15.52
N LYS A 322 16.08 -9.74 -15.30
CA LYS A 322 17.17 -9.53 -14.33
C LYS A 322 16.75 -9.76 -12.87
N SER A 323 15.47 -9.85 -12.59
CA SER A 323 14.92 -10.10 -11.26
C SER A 323 14.17 -11.44 -11.22
N TYR A 324 14.38 -12.30 -12.22
CA TYR A 324 13.68 -13.57 -12.33
C TYR A 324 14.23 -14.59 -11.32
N TRP A 325 13.41 -14.82 -10.29
CA TRP A 325 13.55 -15.88 -9.30
C TRP A 325 12.63 -17.03 -9.73
N ASP A 326 13.21 -18.08 -10.33
CA ASP A 326 12.47 -19.34 -10.47
C ASP A 326 12.40 -20.06 -9.12
N GLN A 327 11.50 -21.04 -9.03
CA GLN A 327 11.24 -21.81 -7.83
C GLN A 327 12.50 -22.56 -7.37
N ASP A 328 13.30 -23.06 -8.31
CA ASP A 328 14.56 -23.74 -8.02
C ASP A 328 15.60 -22.81 -7.36
N LYS A 329 15.72 -21.56 -7.83
CA LYS A 329 16.60 -20.55 -7.22
C LYS A 329 16.13 -20.14 -5.83
N LEU A 330 14.81 -20.00 -5.64
CA LEU A 330 14.25 -19.73 -4.32
C LEU A 330 14.54 -20.89 -3.36
N ASP A 331 14.35 -22.12 -3.79
CA ASP A 331 14.61 -23.32 -2.98
C ASP A 331 16.12 -23.47 -2.66
N GLN A 332 16.99 -23.23 -3.63
CA GLN A 332 18.44 -23.21 -3.42
C GLN A 332 18.84 -22.11 -2.43
N PHE A 333 18.26 -20.91 -2.56
CA PHE A 333 18.49 -19.79 -1.67
C PHE A 333 18.02 -20.12 -0.24
N GLN A 334 16.82 -20.69 -0.09
CA GLN A 334 16.27 -21.10 1.20
C GLN A 334 17.18 -22.11 1.89
N LYS A 335 17.67 -23.11 1.16
CA LYS A 335 18.63 -24.10 1.67
C LYS A 335 19.96 -23.45 2.08
N ARG A 336 20.47 -22.51 1.28
CA ARG A 336 21.76 -21.86 1.52
C ARG A 336 21.76 -21.01 2.79
N TYR A 337 20.69 -20.27 3.06
CA TYR A 337 20.61 -19.35 4.20
C TYR A 337 19.75 -19.88 5.36
N ASN A 338 19.26 -21.12 5.28
CA ASN A 338 18.30 -21.70 6.22
C ASN A 338 17.14 -20.73 6.52
N ALA A 339 16.57 -20.16 5.45
CA ALA A 339 15.64 -19.05 5.57
C ALA A 339 14.30 -19.50 6.16
N SER A 340 13.80 -18.80 7.18
CA SER A 340 12.45 -19.01 7.70
C SER A 340 11.41 -18.42 6.74
N ARG A 341 10.27 -19.07 6.55
CA ARG A 341 9.22 -18.62 5.62
C ARG A 341 7.88 -18.46 6.31
N PHE A 342 7.23 -17.34 6.05
CA PHE A 342 5.85 -17.04 6.41
C PHE A 342 5.04 -16.81 5.13
N GLU A 343 3.78 -17.22 5.15
CA GLU A 343 2.85 -17.04 4.03
C GLU A 343 1.64 -16.25 4.51
N LEU A 344 1.27 -15.19 3.78
CA LEU A 344 0.07 -14.39 3.98
C LEU A 344 -0.98 -14.81 2.96
N LYS A 345 -2.11 -15.33 3.44
CA LYS A 345 -3.15 -15.93 2.58
C LYS A 345 -4.34 -15.02 2.34
N ASP A 346 -4.62 -14.12 3.27
CA ASP A 346 -5.82 -13.28 3.21
C ASP A 346 -5.68 -12.11 2.23
N GLN A 347 -6.51 -12.07 1.18
CA GLN A 347 -6.55 -10.97 0.20
C GLN A 347 -7.51 -9.85 0.64
N LEU A 348 -7.01 -8.61 0.73
CA LEU A 348 -7.70 -7.46 1.35
C LEU A 348 -8.03 -6.29 0.39
N ARG A 349 -7.49 -6.30 -0.83
CA ARG A 349 -7.31 -5.08 -1.66
C ARG A 349 -8.44 -4.81 -2.65
N MET A 350 -9.04 -5.84 -3.24
CA MET A 350 -10.17 -5.68 -4.17
C MET A 350 -11.49 -5.91 -3.43
N LYS A 351 -12.43 -4.95 -3.51
CA LYS A 351 -13.82 -5.16 -3.07
C LYS A 351 -14.63 -5.99 -4.08
N SER A 352 -13.95 -6.87 -4.80
CA SER A 352 -14.49 -7.72 -5.86
C SER A 352 -14.83 -9.10 -5.32
N SER A 353 -15.67 -9.83 -6.03
CA SER A 353 -15.93 -11.24 -5.71
C SER A 353 -14.69 -12.10 -5.99
N PRO A 354 -14.50 -13.23 -5.27
CA PRO A 354 -13.45 -14.21 -5.58
C PRO A 354 -13.44 -14.65 -7.05
N GLN A 355 -14.61 -14.65 -7.70
CA GLN A 355 -14.79 -14.98 -9.11
C GLN A 355 -14.09 -13.97 -10.04
N ILE A 356 -14.10 -12.67 -9.73
CA ILE A 356 -13.37 -11.65 -10.51
C ILE A 356 -11.86 -11.87 -10.41
N ILE A 357 -11.36 -12.15 -9.22
CA ILE A 357 -9.93 -12.44 -9.01
C ILE A 357 -9.52 -13.70 -9.78
N GLN A 358 -10.35 -14.76 -9.73
CA GLN A 358 -10.10 -15.97 -10.49
C GLN A 358 -10.15 -15.72 -12.00
N TRP A 359 -11.08 -14.90 -12.48
CA TRP A 359 -11.15 -14.53 -13.90
C TRP A 359 -9.89 -13.79 -14.37
N ILE A 360 -9.37 -12.87 -13.55
CA ILE A 360 -8.07 -12.23 -13.83
C ILE A 360 -6.94 -13.27 -13.87
N ASN A 361 -6.92 -14.23 -12.94
CA ASN A 361 -5.93 -15.31 -12.92
C ASN A 361 -6.03 -16.19 -14.18
N ASP A 362 -7.24 -16.52 -14.63
CA ASP A 362 -7.47 -17.31 -15.84
C ASP A 362 -6.89 -16.61 -17.08
N ILE A 363 -7.09 -15.29 -17.22
CA ILE A 363 -6.51 -14.48 -18.31
C ILE A 363 -4.98 -14.58 -18.27
N VAL A 364 -4.37 -14.49 -17.09
CA VAL A 364 -2.91 -14.57 -16.92
C VAL A 364 -2.39 -15.98 -17.24
N GLU A 365 -3.23 -17.00 -17.03
CA GLU A 365 -3.01 -18.38 -17.46
C GLU A 365 -3.46 -18.64 -18.91
N LYS A 366 -3.68 -17.56 -19.67
CA LYS A 366 -4.01 -17.53 -21.11
C LYS A 366 -5.38 -18.12 -21.46
N ARG A 367 -6.24 -18.32 -20.47
CA ARG A 367 -7.62 -18.80 -20.63
C ARG A 367 -8.58 -17.61 -20.58
N VAL A 368 -9.42 -17.46 -21.61
CA VAL A 368 -10.44 -16.41 -21.64
C VAL A 368 -11.79 -17.01 -21.23
N THR A 369 -12.04 -17.05 -19.92
CA THR A 369 -13.25 -17.64 -19.31
C THR A 369 -14.43 -16.65 -19.27
N PRO A 370 -15.68 -17.13 -19.05
CA PRO A 370 -16.85 -16.26 -18.94
C PRO A 370 -16.65 -15.14 -17.91
N ILE A 371 -17.08 -13.92 -18.27
CA ILE A 371 -16.86 -12.74 -17.43
C ILE A 371 -17.79 -12.81 -16.21
N PRO A 372 -17.27 -12.72 -14.98
CA PRO A 372 -18.08 -12.74 -13.77
C PRO A 372 -18.93 -11.46 -13.63
N GLU A 373 -19.94 -11.56 -12.77
CA GLU A 373 -20.80 -10.43 -12.43
C GLU A 373 -20.07 -9.36 -11.62
N SER A 374 -20.46 -8.11 -11.87
CA SER A 374 -20.12 -7.00 -10.98
C SER A 374 -20.75 -7.21 -9.61
N THR A 375 -20.14 -6.67 -8.57
CA THR A 375 -20.73 -6.66 -7.21
C THR A 375 -21.31 -5.29 -6.92
N ALA A 376 -22.05 -5.15 -5.82
CA ALA A 376 -22.56 -3.85 -5.37
C ALA A 376 -21.43 -2.81 -5.13
N SER A 377 -20.21 -3.28 -4.87
CA SER A 377 -19.04 -2.45 -4.56
C SER A 377 -17.95 -2.47 -5.63
N PHE A 378 -18.11 -3.24 -6.71
CA PHE A 378 -17.10 -3.40 -7.75
C PHE A 378 -17.72 -3.57 -9.15
N GLU A 379 -17.43 -2.63 -10.06
CA GLU A 379 -17.87 -2.68 -11.46
C GLU A 379 -16.80 -3.31 -12.36
N LEU A 380 -17.16 -4.33 -13.15
CA LEU A 380 -16.31 -4.93 -14.18
C LEU A 380 -16.97 -4.78 -15.55
N GLN A 381 -16.31 -4.02 -16.44
CA GLN A 381 -16.83 -3.72 -17.77
C GLN A 381 -15.73 -3.74 -18.85
N ILE A 382 -16.04 -4.36 -19.98
CA ILE A 382 -15.28 -4.29 -21.23
C ILE A 382 -15.82 -3.12 -22.06
N MET A 383 -14.90 -2.26 -22.50
CA MET A 383 -15.18 -1.05 -23.25
C MET A 383 -15.07 -1.32 -24.74
N GLU A 384 -16.06 -0.88 -25.51
CA GLU A 384 -16.10 -1.06 -26.96
C GLU A 384 -15.09 -0.17 -27.69
N THR A 385 -14.91 1.07 -27.20
CA THR A 385 -14.05 2.07 -27.84
C THR A 385 -13.10 2.74 -26.83
N HIS A 386 -11.98 3.26 -27.33
CA HIS A 386 -11.03 4.05 -26.52
C HIS A 386 -11.69 5.31 -25.91
N ASP A 387 -12.63 5.94 -26.62
CA ASP A 387 -13.33 7.13 -26.12
C ASP A 387 -14.32 6.79 -25.01
N ALA A 388 -15.00 5.65 -25.10
CA ALA A 388 -15.84 5.16 -24.02
C ALA A 388 -15.00 4.92 -22.74
N LEU A 389 -13.82 4.31 -22.87
CA LEU A 389 -12.90 4.12 -21.75
C LEU A 389 -12.47 5.47 -21.14
N LYS A 390 -11.97 6.41 -21.95
CA LYS A 390 -11.53 7.74 -21.49
C LYS A 390 -12.64 8.48 -20.75
N ASN A 391 -13.81 8.56 -21.37
CA ASN A 391 -14.95 9.28 -20.81
C ASN A 391 -15.43 8.67 -19.47
N LYS A 392 -15.47 7.34 -19.37
CA LYS A 392 -15.84 6.66 -18.13
C LYS A 392 -14.83 6.97 -17.01
N ILE A 393 -13.53 6.83 -17.27
CA ILE A 393 -12.49 7.10 -16.27
C ILE A 393 -12.46 8.58 -15.85
N PHE A 394 -12.56 9.51 -16.78
CA PHE A 394 -12.59 10.94 -16.47
C PHE A 394 -13.82 11.34 -15.66
N SER A 395 -14.97 10.72 -15.93
CA SER A 395 -16.17 10.92 -15.13
C SER A 395 -16.04 10.35 -13.72
N LEU A 396 -15.38 9.20 -13.55
CA LEU A 396 -15.18 8.57 -12.25
C LEU A 396 -14.16 9.34 -11.42
N ASP A 397 -13.09 9.86 -12.02
CA ASP A 397 -12.09 10.65 -11.30
C ASP A 397 -12.70 11.92 -10.70
N LYS A 398 -13.61 12.59 -11.43
CA LYS A 398 -14.35 13.75 -10.90
C LYS A 398 -15.22 13.43 -9.69
N LYS A 399 -15.76 12.21 -9.61
CA LYS A 399 -16.68 11.79 -8.54
C LYS A 399 -15.94 11.21 -7.34
N GLU A 400 -14.91 10.41 -7.59
CA GLU A 400 -14.28 9.57 -6.57
C GLU A 400 -12.78 9.81 -6.40
N GLY A 401 -12.15 10.55 -7.31
CA GLY A 401 -10.70 10.68 -7.40
C GLY A 401 -9.99 9.35 -7.70
N LEU A 402 -8.66 9.41 -7.83
CA LEU A 402 -7.78 8.25 -8.06
C LEU A 402 -8.26 7.29 -9.15
N SER A 403 -8.84 7.82 -10.22
CA SER A 403 -9.24 7.01 -11.36
C SER A 403 -8.26 7.28 -12.50
N ARG A 404 -7.58 6.24 -13.02
CA ARG A 404 -6.50 6.42 -14.00
C ARG A 404 -6.58 5.40 -15.12
N ILE A 405 -6.09 5.81 -16.29
CA ILE A 405 -5.83 4.91 -17.41
C ILE A 405 -4.40 4.39 -17.27
N ILE A 406 -4.25 3.07 -17.44
CA ILE A 406 -2.97 2.37 -17.38
C ILE A 406 -2.87 1.42 -18.57
N SER A 407 -1.67 1.09 -19.00
CA SER A 407 -1.46 0.23 -20.17
C SER A 407 -0.30 -0.73 -20.01
N THR A 408 -0.36 -1.85 -20.73
CA THR A 408 0.79 -2.69 -21.02
C THR A 408 1.86 -1.89 -21.78
N PHE A 409 3.14 -2.24 -21.62
CA PHE A 409 4.26 -1.46 -22.11
C PHE A 409 4.55 -1.74 -23.59
N ASP A 410 3.58 -1.49 -24.47
CA ASP A 410 3.62 -1.84 -25.90
C ASP A 410 3.93 -0.66 -26.83
N TYR A 411 4.13 0.52 -26.25
CA TYR A 411 4.40 1.75 -26.99
C TYR A 411 5.73 2.33 -26.56
N VAL A 412 6.42 2.96 -27.51
CA VAL A 412 7.74 3.56 -27.30
C VAL A 412 7.70 4.53 -26.12
N HIS A 413 8.67 4.40 -25.23
CA HIS A 413 8.91 5.36 -24.16
C HIS A 413 10.41 5.44 -23.89
N LYS A 414 11.01 6.61 -24.11
CA LYS A 414 12.45 6.84 -23.90
C LYS A 414 12.68 7.86 -22.80
N LYS A 415 13.81 7.70 -22.10
CA LYS A 415 14.27 8.64 -21.05
C LYS A 415 15.10 9.78 -21.65
N ASP A 416 14.63 10.38 -22.73
CA ASP A 416 15.27 11.51 -23.43
C ASP A 416 14.54 12.84 -23.18
N GLY A 417 13.50 12.83 -22.34
CA GLY A 417 12.68 14.00 -22.02
C GLY A 417 11.62 14.32 -23.08
N ALA A 418 11.52 13.54 -24.15
CA ALA A 418 10.43 13.69 -25.12
C ALA A 418 9.13 13.08 -24.60
N SER A 419 8.00 13.61 -25.08
CA SER A 419 6.67 13.06 -24.81
C SER A 419 6.33 11.98 -25.82
N TYR A 420 5.96 10.80 -25.33
CA TYR A 420 5.56 9.66 -26.15
C TYR A 420 4.11 9.29 -25.84
N LEU A 421 3.35 8.94 -26.88
CA LEU A 421 1.92 8.69 -26.78
C LEU A 421 1.63 7.18 -26.74
N VAL A 422 0.66 6.81 -25.90
CA VAL A 422 0.04 5.49 -25.90
C VAL A 422 -1.08 5.49 -26.92
N ASP A 423 -1.02 4.54 -27.84
CA ASP A 423 -2.01 4.37 -28.91
C ASP A 423 -2.36 5.68 -29.63
N PRO A 424 -1.45 6.26 -30.44
CA PRO A 424 -1.66 7.57 -31.07
C PRO A 424 -2.92 7.66 -31.94
N GLY A 425 -3.41 6.52 -32.44
CA GLY A 425 -4.64 6.42 -33.24
C GLY A 425 -5.93 6.21 -32.43
N GLY A 426 -5.85 6.05 -31.11
CA GLY A 426 -7.01 5.76 -30.26
C GLY A 426 -6.96 6.48 -28.90
N ILE A 427 -6.33 5.87 -27.89
CA ILE A 427 -6.22 6.48 -26.55
C ILE A 427 -5.58 7.87 -26.66
N ASN A 428 -4.47 7.97 -27.38
CA ASN A 428 -3.80 9.22 -27.74
C ASN A 428 -3.50 10.11 -26.52
N LEU A 429 -2.92 9.52 -25.48
CA LEU A 429 -2.48 10.22 -24.27
C LEU A 429 -0.99 9.96 -24.02
N PRO A 430 -0.25 10.92 -23.47
CA PRO A 430 1.17 10.73 -23.15
C PRO A 430 1.37 9.68 -22.06
N TRP A 431 2.50 8.99 -22.10
CA TRP A 431 2.99 8.19 -20.98
C TRP A 431 3.22 9.06 -19.72
N ASN A 432 3.16 8.40 -18.57
CA ASN A 432 3.33 9.00 -17.25
C ASN A 432 4.56 9.93 -17.12
N THR A 433 4.38 11.09 -16.48
CA THR A 433 5.49 11.97 -16.10
C THR A 433 5.99 11.68 -14.68
N THR A 434 7.28 11.88 -14.45
CA THR A 434 7.88 11.72 -13.10
C THR A 434 7.88 13.05 -12.34
N ASP A 435 7.47 13.03 -11.08
CA ASP A 435 7.66 14.14 -10.13
C ASP A 435 8.67 13.76 -9.03
N THR A 436 9.21 14.71 -8.28
CA THR A 436 10.18 14.44 -7.20
C THR A 436 9.54 14.28 -5.81
N LYS A 437 8.35 14.83 -5.59
CA LYS A 437 7.74 14.93 -4.26
C LYS A 437 6.45 14.13 -4.13
N ARG A 438 5.60 14.14 -5.14
CA ARG A 438 4.28 13.50 -5.13
C ARG A 438 4.27 12.23 -5.96
N THR A 439 3.41 11.31 -5.56
CA THR A 439 3.13 10.07 -6.29
C THR A 439 2.33 10.39 -7.55
N TRP A 440 2.63 9.72 -8.66
CA TRP A 440 1.93 9.92 -9.95
C TRP A 440 0.41 9.76 -9.84
N ALA A 441 -0.09 8.72 -9.19
CA ALA A 441 -1.52 8.44 -9.08
C ALA A 441 -2.32 9.51 -8.29
N GLU A 442 -1.67 10.22 -7.36
CA GLU A 442 -2.32 11.21 -6.49
C GLU A 442 -2.37 12.62 -7.11
N ARG A 443 -1.62 12.84 -8.19
CA ARG A 443 -1.54 14.13 -8.90
C ARG A 443 -2.79 14.34 -9.78
N PRO A 444 -3.56 15.43 -9.62
CA PRO A 444 -4.77 15.64 -10.43
C PRO A 444 -4.50 15.76 -11.93
N ASP A 445 -3.35 16.32 -12.31
CA ASP A 445 -2.94 16.53 -13.70
C ASP A 445 -2.65 15.22 -14.46
N THR A 446 -2.37 14.12 -13.75
CA THR A 446 -2.03 12.83 -14.37
C THR A 446 -3.24 12.07 -14.91
N ILE A 447 -4.46 12.60 -14.73
CA ILE A 447 -5.66 12.06 -15.38
C ILE A 447 -5.54 12.09 -16.91
N SER A 448 -4.76 13.02 -17.45
CA SER A 448 -4.48 13.16 -18.89
C SER A 448 -3.23 12.41 -19.34
N GLU A 449 -2.73 11.47 -18.53
CA GLU A 449 -1.58 10.62 -18.83
C GLU A 449 -1.98 9.13 -18.72
N VAL A 450 -1.15 8.25 -19.29
CA VAL A 450 -1.27 6.80 -19.13
C VAL A 450 -0.18 6.28 -18.21
N GLY A 451 -0.59 5.58 -17.15
CA GLY A 451 0.32 4.92 -16.22
C GLY A 451 0.90 3.64 -16.80
N SER A 452 2.21 3.47 -16.68
CA SER A 452 2.88 2.19 -16.91
C SER A 452 2.86 1.32 -15.66
N ILE A 453 3.16 0.03 -15.84
CA ILE A 453 3.38 -0.92 -14.74
C ILE A 453 4.33 -0.38 -13.66
N TYR A 454 5.39 0.32 -14.07
CA TYR A 454 6.41 0.90 -13.17
C TYR A 454 5.95 2.12 -12.37
N THR A 455 4.80 2.70 -12.72
CA THR A 455 4.23 3.82 -11.96
C THR A 455 3.12 3.39 -11.03
N VAL A 456 2.42 2.31 -11.34
CA VAL A 456 1.25 1.87 -10.57
C VAL A 456 1.53 0.65 -9.70
N GLN A 457 2.68 -0.01 -9.86
CA GLN A 457 3.05 -1.11 -8.97
C GLN A 457 3.16 -0.62 -7.52
N GLY A 458 2.48 -1.34 -6.62
CA GLY A 458 2.33 -0.98 -5.20
C GLY A 458 1.11 -0.11 -4.89
N PHE A 459 0.53 0.59 -5.88
CA PHE A 459 -0.51 1.60 -5.67
C PHE A 459 -1.93 1.14 -5.97
N ASP A 460 -2.88 1.68 -5.22
CA ASP A 460 -4.30 1.39 -5.40
C ASP A 460 -5.03 2.55 -6.03
N LEU A 461 -5.83 2.24 -7.04
CA LEU A 461 -6.67 3.17 -7.76
C LEU A 461 -8.14 2.83 -7.48
N ASN A 462 -8.98 3.86 -7.32
CA ASN A 462 -10.41 3.64 -7.11
C ASN A 462 -11.01 2.98 -8.35
N ASN A 463 -10.73 3.52 -9.53
CA ASN A 463 -11.16 2.98 -10.81
C ASN A 463 -10.00 2.92 -11.79
N VAL A 464 -9.93 1.85 -12.56
CA VAL A 464 -8.82 1.60 -13.48
C VAL A 464 -9.34 1.37 -14.88
N GLY A 465 -8.83 2.15 -15.82
CA GLY A 465 -8.95 1.85 -17.23
C GLY A 465 -7.72 1.11 -17.72
N VAL A 466 -7.81 -0.19 -17.97
CA VAL A 466 -6.70 -0.99 -18.51
C VAL A 466 -6.77 -1.01 -20.02
N VAL A 467 -5.73 -0.50 -20.67
CA VAL A 467 -5.50 -0.63 -22.11
C VAL A 467 -4.58 -1.82 -22.34
N ILE A 468 -5.14 -2.90 -22.87
CA ILE A 468 -4.40 -4.09 -23.31
C ILE A 468 -3.88 -3.80 -24.73
N GLY A 469 -2.57 -3.56 -24.82
CA GLY A 469 -1.92 -3.17 -26.04
C GLY A 469 -1.56 -4.34 -26.97
N PRO A 470 -0.87 -4.04 -28.09
CA PRO A 470 -0.67 -4.98 -29.20
C PRO A 470 0.05 -6.30 -28.88
N SER A 471 0.79 -6.41 -27.78
CA SER A 471 1.51 -7.64 -27.42
C SER A 471 0.60 -8.77 -26.94
N VAL A 472 -0.67 -8.48 -26.63
CA VAL A 472 -1.63 -9.46 -26.12
C VAL A 472 -2.81 -9.53 -27.08
N ASP A 473 -3.00 -10.69 -27.70
CA ASP A 473 -4.14 -10.96 -28.57
C ASP A 473 -4.80 -12.30 -28.20
N TYR A 474 -5.78 -12.70 -28.99
CA TYR A 474 -6.54 -13.91 -28.81
C TYR A 474 -6.60 -14.70 -30.12
N ASP A 475 -6.31 -15.99 -30.02
CA ASP A 475 -6.38 -16.94 -31.11
C ASP A 475 -7.74 -17.64 -31.09
N LEU A 476 -8.50 -17.45 -32.16
CA LEU A 476 -9.85 -17.99 -32.35
C LEU A 476 -9.86 -19.50 -32.61
N GLU A 477 -8.75 -20.07 -33.09
CA GLU A 477 -8.64 -21.50 -33.39
C GLU A 477 -8.29 -22.29 -32.14
N THR A 478 -7.34 -21.78 -31.33
CA THR A 478 -6.89 -22.46 -30.11
C THR A 478 -7.69 -22.08 -28.86
N ASP A 479 -8.57 -21.08 -28.95
CA ASP A 479 -9.37 -20.52 -27.83
C ASP A 479 -8.49 -20.06 -26.65
N GLN A 480 -7.37 -19.41 -26.95
CA GLN A 480 -6.37 -18.99 -25.95
C GLN A 480 -5.80 -17.61 -26.26
N LEU A 481 -5.29 -16.95 -25.23
CA LEU A 481 -4.48 -15.74 -25.43
C LEU A 481 -3.15 -16.09 -26.12
N VAL A 482 -2.73 -15.20 -27.01
CA VAL A 482 -1.43 -15.26 -27.68
C VAL A 482 -0.63 -14.02 -27.32
N ILE A 483 0.64 -14.25 -26.99
CA ILE A 483 1.56 -13.21 -26.54
C ILE A 483 2.62 -13.00 -27.61
N ASP A 484 2.61 -11.81 -28.21
CA ASP A 484 3.58 -11.36 -29.18
C ASP A 484 4.67 -10.54 -28.48
N ILE A 485 5.75 -11.23 -28.11
CA ILE A 485 6.86 -10.63 -27.36
C ILE A 485 7.60 -9.54 -28.13
N ASP A 486 7.49 -9.50 -29.46
CA ASP A 486 8.23 -8.55 -30.29
C ASP A 486 7.54 -7.17 -30.33
N LYS A 487 6.25 -7.12 -29.94
CA LYS A 487 5.48 -5.88 -29.79
C LYS A 487 5.60 -5.24 -28.40
N TYR A 488 6.21 -5.93 -27.43
CA TYR A 488 6.43 -5.38 -26.10
C TYR A 488 7.67 -4.48 -26.11
N GLU A 489 7.47 -3.17 -25.89
CA GLU A 489 8.51 -2.14 -26.05
C GLU A 489 9.41 -1.98 -24.82
N ASP A 490 9.17 -2.72 -23.73
CA ASP A 490 10.04 -2.71 -22.56
C ASP A 490 11.32 -3.52 -22.80
N LYS A 491 12.21 -2.94 -23.60
CA LYS A 491 13.54 -3.47 -23.88
C LYS A 491 14.37 -3.64 -22.59
N GLY A 492 14.06 -2.86 -21.56
CA GLY A 492 14.70 -2.94 -20.25
C GLY A 492 14.33 -4.22 -19.49
N ALA A 493 13.07 -4.64 -19.53
CA ALA A 493 12.63 -5.91 -18.95
C ALA A 493 13.32 -7.12 -19.58
N PHE A 494 13.67 -7.03 -20.88
CA PHE A 494 14.26 -8.11 -21.66
C PHE A 494 15.79 -8.12 -21.70
N THR A 495 16.46 -7.05 -21.27
CA THR A 495 17.92 -7.03 -21.21
C THR A 495 18.48 -8.00 -20.17
N GLY A 496 19.00 -9.13 -20.66
CA GLY A 496 20.28 -9.64 -20.21
C GLY A 496 20.26 -10.93 -19.40
N ARG A 497 20.30 -12.05 -20.12
CA ARG A 497 20.84 -13.33 -19.65
C ARG A 497 21.35 -14.09 -20.87
N ASP A 498 22.67 -14.10 -21.07
CA ASP A 498 23.33 -14.86 -22.15
C ASP A 498 23.45 -16.36 -21.78
N ASP A 499 23.09 -16.71 -20.53
CA ASP A 499 23.09 -18.04 -19.91
C ASP A 499 21.78 -18.83 -20.14
N MET A 500 20.73 -18.22 -20.69
CA MET A 500 19.46 -18.91 -20.96
C MET A 500 19.33 -19.25 -22.45
N ASN A 501 18.93 -20.49 -22.75
CA ASN A 501 18.55 -20.86 -24.12
C ASN A 501 17.38 -19.98 -24.61
N GLN A 502 17.28 -19.79 -25.92
CA GLN A 502 16.26 -18.95 -26.58
C GLN A 502 14.84 -19.29 -26.14
N GLU A 503 14.53 -20.58 -25.93
CA GLU A 503 13.20 -21.04 -25.50
C GLU A 503 12.85 -20.57 -24.07
N LEU A 504 13.78 -20.70 -23.12
CA LEU A 504 13.59 -20.21 -21.75
C LEU A 504 13.45 -18.69 -21.71
N THR A 505 14.22 -18.00 -22.55
CA THR A 505 14.10 -16.54 -22.69
C THR A 505 12.72 -16.15 -23.21
N LYS A 506 12.19 -16.84 -24.23
CA LYS A 506 10.85 -16.58 -24.76
C LYS A 506 9.77 -16.78 -23.69
N LYS A 507 9.81 -17.90 -22.95
CA LYS A 507 8.87 -18.19 -21.85
C LYS A 507 8.95 -17.13 -20.73
N ALA A 508 10.15 -16.69 -20.37
CA ALA A 508 10.33 -15.64 -19.36
C ALA A 508 9.76 -14.29 -19.83
N LYS A 509 9.97 -13.91 -21.09
CA LYS A 509 9.39 -12.68 -21.68
C LYS A 509 7.87 -12.73 -21.67
N GLU A 510 7.29 -13.85 -22.09
CA GLU A 510 5.85 -14.08 -22.09
C GLU A 510 5.27 -13.97 -20.67
N SER A 511 5.91 -14.62 -19.69
CA SER A 511 5.51 -14.53 -18.28
C SER A 511 5.57 -13.10 -17.74
N ILE A 512 6.56 -12.28 -18.14
CA ILE A 512 6.65 -10.88 -17.73
C ILE A 512 5.47 -10.06 -18.26
N ILE A 513 5.06 -10.27 -19.51
CA ILE A 513 3.91 -9.57 -20.11
C ILE A 513 2.62 -9.95 -19.37
N LEU A 514 2.43 -11.26 -19.12
CA LEU A 514 1.27 -11.77 -18.38
C LEU A 514 1.27 -11.28 -16.92
N ASN A 515 2.42 -11.23 -16.25
CA ASN A 515 2.56 -10.67 -14.90
C ASN A 515 2.26 -9.17 -14.89
N SER A 516 2.72 -8.41 -15.90
CA SER A 516 2.38 -7.00 -16.06
C SER A 516 0.86 -6.85 -16.15
N LEU A 517 0.19 -7.65 -16.97
CA LEU A 517 -1.27 -7.62 -17.10
C LEU A 517 -1.98 -7.98 -15.79
N ASN A 518 -1.55 -9.04 -15.10
CA ASN A 518 -2.04 -9.44 -13.77
C ASN A 518 -1.99 -8.27 -12.79
N VAL A 519 -0.83 -7.60 -12.74
CA VAL A 519 -0.61 -6.49 -11.83
C VAL A 519 -1.53 -5.32 -12.19
N LEU A 520 -1.62 -4.92 -13.47
CA LEU A 520 -2.45 -3.80 -13.91
C LEU A 520 -3.93 -4.03 -13.56
N MET A 521 -4.47 -5.22 -13.85
CA MET A 521 -5.88 -5.54 -13.62
C MET A 521 -6.25 -5.57 -12.13
N LYS A 522 -5.30 -5.91 -11.24
CA LYS A 522 -5.51 -5.98 -9.78
C LYS A 522 -5.30 -4.64 -9.05
N ARG A 523 -5.12 -3.51 -9.75
CA ARG A 523 -4.98 -2.17 -9.14
C ARG A 523 -6.31 -1.50 -8.79
N ALA A 524 -7.43 -2.03 -9.27
CA ALA A 524 -8.76 -1.46 -9.06
C ALA A 524 -9.35 -1.84 -7.70
N ILE A 525 -9.82 -0.85 -6.94
CA ILE A 525 -10.59 -1.06 -5.69
C ILE A 525 -12.09 -1.16 -5.97
N LYS A 526 -12.64 -0.31 -6.84
CA LYS A 526 -14.09 -0.15 -7.10
C LYS A 526 -14.50 -0.43 -8.54
N GLY A 527 -13.60 -0.29 -9.51
CA GLY A 527 -13.99 -0.45 -10.91
C GLY A 527 -12.84 -0.83 -11.82
N LEU A 528 -13.02 -1.88 -12.62
CA LEU A 528 -12.08 -2.32 -13.65
C LEU A 528 -12.75 -2.21 -15.04
N TYR A 529 -12.18 -1.35 -15.88
CA TYR A 529 -12.66 -1.06 -17.22
C TYR A 529 -11.58 -1.45 -18.22
N ILE A 530 -11.86 -2.37 -19.14
CA ILE A 530 -10.83 -2.95 -20.01
C ILE A 530 -11.10 -2.58 -21.46
N TYR A 531 -10.07 -2.11 -22.16
CA TYR A 531 -10.09 -1.90 -23.60
C TYR A 531 -8.92 -2.66 -24.24
N ALA A 532 -9.22 -3.57 -25.16
CA ALA A 532 -8.21 -4.28 -25.95
C ALA A 532 -8.02 -3.60 -27.31
N ILE A 533 -6.77 -3.33 -27.67
CA ILE A 533 -6.41 -2.73 -28.96
C ILE A 533 -6.65 -3.72 -30.09
N ASN A 534 -6.20 -4.97 -29.90
CA ASN A 534 -6.33 -6.02 -30.89
C ASN A 534 -7.82 -6.43 -31.07
N PRO A 535 -8.34 -6.43 -32.32
CA PRO A 535 -9.75 -6.71 -32.58
C PRO A 535 -10.23 -8.09 -32.13
N ASN A 536 -9.42 -9.15 -32.30
CA ASN A 536 -9.82 -10.51 -31.96
C ASN A 536 -10.09 -10.64 -30.46
N LEU A 537 -9.13 -10.21 -29.62
CA LEU A 537 -9.31 -10.16 -28.18
C LEU A 537 -10.48 -9.26 -27.77
N ARG A 538 -10.59 -8.05 -28.36
CA ARG A 538 -11.69 -7.13 -28.05
C ARG A 538 -13.06 -7.76 -28.32
N GLN A 539 -13.24 -8.38 -29.48
CA GLN A 539 -14.51 -9.00 -29.84
C GLN A 539 -14.83 -10.21 -28.96
N LYS A 540 -13.86 -11.07 -28.65
CA LYS A 540 -14.08 -12.20 -27.73
C LYS A 540 -14.56 -11.70 -26.36
N LEU A 541 -13.92 -10.69 -25.79
CA LEU A 541 -14.30 -10.12 -24.50
C LEU A 541 -15.70 -9.47 -24.52
N LEU A 542 -16.04 -8.75 -25.59
CA LEU A 542 -17.37 -8.15 -25.76
C LEU A 542 -18.46 -9.21 -25.90
N THR A 543 -18.21 -10.29 -26.65
CA THR A 543 -19.14 -11.43 -26.77
C THR A 543 -19.42 -12.05 -25.41
N LEU A 544 -18.38 -12.37 -24.62
CA LEU A 544 -18.54 -12.92 -23.27
C LEU A 544 -19.28 -11.96 -22.33
N GLN A 545 -19.05 -10.64 -22.47
CA GLN A 545 -19.81 -9.63 -21.71
C GLN A 545 -21.31 -9.63 -22.09
N ASN A 546 -21.63 -9.78 -23.37
CA ASN A 546 -23.01 -9.82 -23.85
C ASN A 546 -23.73 -11.10 -23.38
N GLU A 547 -23.05 -12.24 -23.40
CA GLU A 547 -23.56 -13.52 -22.87
C GLU A 547 -23.87 -13.43 -21.37
N ARG A 548 -23.01 -12.76 -20.60
CA ARG A 548 -23.25 -12.43 -19.18
C ARG A 548 -24.55 -11.64 -19.02
N SER A 549 -24.73 -10.56 -19.79
CA SER A 549 -25.93 -9.72 -19.73
C SER A 549 -27.21 -10.48 -20.09
N GLN A 550 -27.17 -11.39 -21.07
CA GLN A 550 -28.32 -12.20 -21.47
C GLN A 550 -28.69 -13.27 -20.43
N SER A 551 -27.68 -13.90 -19.81
CA SER A 551 -27.89 -14.90 -18.74
C SER A 551 -28.60 -14.31 -17.51
N ASN A 552 -28.41 -13.02 -17.23
CA ASN A 552 -29.13 -12.32 -16.16
C ASN A 552 -30.61 -12.06 -16.47
N HIS A 553 -30.97 -11.91 -17.74
CA HIS A 553 -32.38 -11.72 -18.15
C HIS A 553 -33.16 -13.04 -18.15
N ALA A 554 -32.47 -14.19 -18.12
CA ALA A 554 -33.06 -15.53 -18.13
C ALA A 554 -33.29 -16.15 -16.73
N LYS A 555 -32.86 -15.50 -15.63
CA LYS A 555 -33.19 -15.96 -14.28
C LYS A 555 -34.62 -15.50 -13.92
N PRO A 556 -35.59 -16.41 -13.71
CA PRO A 556 -36.93 -16.01 -13.29
C PRO A 556 -36.86 -15.40 -11.90
N THR A 557 -37.45 -14.21 -11.75
CA THR A 557 -37.79 -13.64 -10.46
C THR A 557 -38.71 -14.63 -9.74
N LEU A 558 -38.19 -15.41 -8.80
CA LEU A 558 -39.02 -16.18 -7.87
C LEU A 558 -39.74 -15.16 -6.98
N PHE A 559 -40.91 -14.72 -7.44
CA PHE A 559 -41.92 -14.11 -6.60
C PHE A 559 -42.30 -15.15 -5.54
N ASN A 560 -41.88 -14.92 -4.29
CA ASN A 560 -42.51 -15.53 -3.14
C ASN A 560 -43.92 -14.94 -3.03
N GLY A 561 -44.88 -15.60 -3.67
CA GLY A 561 -46.28 -15.47 -3.33
C GLY A 561 -46.50 -16.13 -1.97
N THR A 562 -46.73 -15.31 -0.94
CA THR A 562 -47.45 -15.76 0.25
C THR A 562 -48.93 -15.77 -0.09
N ASP A 563 -49.45 -16.95 -0.41
CA ASP A 563 -50.87 -17.26 -0.26
C ASP A 563 -51.01 -18.25 0.91
N GLN A 564 -51.91 -17.88 1.83
CA GLN A 564 -52.42 -18.54 3.05
C GLN A 564 -51.65 -18.34 4.36
#